data_AF-A0A2T9Y2I4-F1
#
_entry.id   AF-A0A2T9Y2I4-F1
#
_cell.length_a   1.000
_cell.length_b   1.000
_cell.length_c   1.000
_cell.angle_alpha   90.00
_cell.angle_beta   90.00
_cell.angle_gamma   90.00
#
_symmetry.space_group_name_H-M   'P 1'
#
loop_
_entity.id
_entity.type
_entity.pdbx_description
1 polymer ?
#
loop_
_entity_poly.entity_id
_entity_poly.type
_entity_poly.pdbx_seq_one_letter_code
_entity_poly.pdbx_strand_id
1 'polypeptide(L)'
;IPFKDDNSNIVLVFMPDQAQCDSVKKTVGESGINGNFNCFAYKNMVYNSTWDSVINGCTHVVVGSQVDENNPPNDGVKILKDDQDPNNSKYCFPLKIVDKCNSVTKPVSVISLDSPFDVANFDNADSIICAYGAQGLDSDGNQGPNIPAAIQTIFGKSEPKGKLPTDVVDPINKTKVVYSKVLPTLPSPSTPVYPPNYQNLPKYQNLPNYQNLPKYQNHPNYQYRPIYLNSNVYPIDDKHDYEPIGDEYH
;
A
#
# COMPACT_ATOMS: atom_id res chain seq x y z
N ILE A 1 14.27 -11.28 1.80
CA ILE A 1 13.28 -12.35 2.11
C ILE A 1 13.48 -13.53 1.16
N PRO A 2 13.25 -14.78 1.61
CA PRO A 2 12.60 -15.12 2.87
C PRO A 2 13.53 -14.96 4.10
N PHE A 3 12.96 -14.59 5.24
CA PHE A 3 13.58 -14.81 6.54
C PHE A 3 13.62 -16.31 6.84
N LYS A 4 14.66 -16.74 7.56
CA LYS A 4 14.75 -18.15 7.98
C LYS A 4 13.63 -18.43 8.97
N ASP A 5 12.98 -19.56 8.80
CA ASP A 5 11.96 -20.12 9.69
C ASP A 5 12.64 -21.15 10.61
N ASP A 6 12.88 -20.79 11.88
CA ASP A 6 13.70 -21.57 12.83
C ASP A 6 13.26 -21.27 14.28
N ASN A 7 13.15 -22.31 15.13
CA ASN A 7 12.73 -22.17 16.53
C ASN A 7 13.68 -21.32 17.40
N SER A 8 14.94 -21.16 16.99
CA SER A 8 15.90 -20.28 17.68
C SER A 8 15.66 -18.79 17.39
N ASN A 9 14.83 -18.45 16.40
CA ASN A 9 14.56 -17.07 16.07
C ASN A 9 13.73 -16.37 17.15
N ILE A 10 14.10 -15.12 17.43
CA ILE A 10 13.29 -14.19 18.19
C ILE A 10 12.86 -13.12 17.19
N VAL A 11 11.60 -13.20 16.76
CA VAL A 11 11.03 -12.28 15.77
C VAL A 11 10.23 -11.22 16.51
N LEU A 12 10.62 -9.96 16.33
CA LEU A 12 9.79 -8.83 16.78
C LEU A 12 8.86 -8.42 15.65
N VAL A 13 7.61 -8.20 15.97
CA VAL A 13 6.61 -7.70 15.03
C VAL A 13 6.01 -6.43 15.60
N PHE A 14 6.05 -5.35 14.84
CA PHE A 14 5.44 -4.08 15.22
C PHE A 14 4.26 -3.82 14.29
N MET A 15 3.06 -3.72 14.83
CA MET A 15 1.84 -3.41 14.07
C MET A 15 1.16 -2.16 14.66
N PRO A 16 0.39 -1.39 13.87
CA PRO A 16 -0.37 -0.26 14.40
C PRO A 16 -1.24 -0.62 15.60
N ASP A 17 -2.01 -1.71 15.53
CA ASP A 17 -2.93 -2.08 16.61
C ASP A 17 -2.87 -3.56 17.04
N GLN A 18 -3.61 -3.86 18.11
CA GLN A 18 -3.61 -5.19 18.73
C GLN A 18 -4.30 -6.25 17.85
N ALA A 19 -5.36 -5.88 17.12
CA ALA A 19 -6.06 -6.80 16.23
C ALA A 19 -5.15 -7.28 15.09
N GLN A 20 -4.33 -6.38 14.55
CA GLN A 20 -3.31 -6.72 13.55
C GLN A 20 -2.22 -7.62 14.14
N CYS A 21 -1.79 -7.33 15.37
CA CYS A 21 -0.85 -8.21 16.08
C CYS A 21 -1.42 -9.62 16.30
N ASP A 22 -2.69 -9.73 16.66
CA ASP A 22 -3.33 -11.02 16.89
C ASP A 22 -3.55 -11.79 15.58
N SER A 23 -3.78 -11.08 14.47
CA SER A 23 -3.77 -11.67 13.12
C SER A 23 -2.42 -12.30 12.77
N VAL A 24 -1.30 -11.62 13.10
CA VAL A 24 0.04 -12.19 12.91
C VAL A 24 0.22 -13.45 13.76
N LYS A 25 -0.12 -13.40 15.05
CA LYS A 25 0.01 -14.56 15.96
C LYS A 25 -0.81 -15.75 15.47
N LYS A 26 -2.05 -15.52 15.05
CA LYS A 26 -2.92 -16.55 14.45
C LYS A 26 -2.27 -17.14 13.20
N THR A 27 -1.81 -16.29 12.29
CA THR A 27 -1.15 -16.71 11.03
C THR A 27 0.06 -17.60 11.31
N VAL A 28 0.95 -17.18 12.20
CA VAL A 28 2.17 -17.95 12.53
C VAL A 28 1.80 -19.32 13.09
N GLY A 29 0.83 -19.37 14.01
CA GLY A 29 0.35 -20.63 14.60
C GLY A 29 -0.28 -21.59 13.60
N GLU A 30 -0.97 -21.07 12.57
CA GLU A 30 -1.66 -21.86 11.55
C GLU A 30 -0.78 -22.22 10.34
N SER A 31 0.27 -21.45 10.05
CA SER A 31 1.06 -21.57 8.81
C SER A 31 2.34 -22.40 8.94
N GLY A 32 2.57 -23.01 10.11
CA GLY A 32 3.80 -23.78 10.37
C GLY A 32 5.07 -22.94 10.24
N ILE A 33 4.99 -21.67 10.64
CA ILE A 33 6.13 -20.77 10.76
C ILE A 33 6.68 -20.92 12.18
N ASN A 34 7.94 -21.32 12.30
CA ASN A 34 8.68 -21.54 13.53
C ASN A 34 9.45 -20.28 13.95
N GLY A 35 9.56 -20.12 15.26
CA GLY A 35 10.22 -18.99 15.91
C GLY A 35 9.43 -18.49 17.10
N ASN A 36 10.08 -17.67 17.93
CA ASN A 36 9.45 -16.98 19.03
C ASN A 36 9.02 -15.58 18.59
N PHE A 37 7.73 -15.40 18.36
CA PHE A 37 7.14 -14.14 17.87
C PHE A 37 6.65 -13.28 19.03
N ASN A 38 7.17 -12.06 19.12
CA ASN A 38 6.72 -11.04 20.06
C ASN A 38 6.13 -9.88 19.26
N CYS A 39 4.81 -9.68 19.38
CA CYS A 39 4.12 -8.61 18.66
C CYS A 39 3.77 -7.44 19.57
N PHE A 40 4.01 -6.22 19.09
CA PHE A 40 3.78 -4.97 19.79
C PHE A 40 2.88 -4.05 18.95
N ALA A 41 1.75 -3.64 19.52
CA ALA A 41 0.90 -2.61 18.97
C ALA A 41 1.49 -1.23 19.29
N TYR A 42 1.80 -0.41 18.30
CA TYR A 42 2.54 0.85 18.51
C TYR A 42 1.73 2.14 18.33
N LYS A 43 0.44 2.08 17.96
CA LYS A 43 -0.36 3.30 17.81
C LYS A 43 -0.31 4.15 19.09
N ASN A 44 -0.06 5.44 18.90
CA ASN A 44 0.14 6.44 19.96
C ASN A 44 1.40 6.23 20.82
N MET A 45 2.33 5.36 20.42
CA MET A 45 3.61 5.19 21.10
C MET A 45 4.68 6.12 20.52
N VAL A 46 5.57 6.57 21.39
CA VAL A 46 6.79 7.31 21.02
C VAL A 46 8.00 6.41 21.24
N TYR A 47 8.90 6.37 20.25
CA TYR A 47 10.12 5.56 20.34
C TYR A 47 11.03 6.09 21.46
N ASN A 48 11.55 5.18 22.28
CA ASN A 48 12.52 5.47 23.34
C ASN A 48 13.54 4.32 23.49
N SER A 49 14.54 4.51 24.35
CA SER A 49 15.68 3.59 24.53
C SER A 49 15.31 2.18 25.01
N THR A 50 14.09 1.95 25.50
CA THR A 50 13.62 0.60 25.85
C THR A 50 13.65 -0.31 24.61
N TRP A 51 13.23 0.22 23.45
CA TRP A 51 13.18 -0.51 22.20
C TRP A 51 14.56 -0.89 21.67
N ASP A 52 15.59 -0.11 22.00
CA ASP A 52 16.96 -0.45 21.61
C ASP A 52 17.39 -1.81 22.19
N SER A 53 17.07 -2.04 23.45
CA SER A 53 17.42 -3.29 24.14
C SER A 53 16.63 -4.48 23.58
N VAL A 54 15.34 -4.26 23.29
CA VAL A 54 14.47 -5.29 22.70
C VAL A 54 14.96 -5.70 21.30
N ILE A 55 15.30 -4.72 20.45
CA ILE A 55 15.79 -4.97 19.08
C ILE A 55 17.18 -5.62 19.09
N ASN A 56 18.07 -5.22 19.99
CA ASN A 56 19.40 -5.86 20.09
C ASN A 56 19.30 -7.37 20.36
N GLY A 57 18.32 -7.80 21.14
CA GLY A 57 18.08 -9.20 21.51
C GLY A 57 17.36 -10.05 20.47
N CYS A 58 16.83 -9.47 19.39
CA CYS A 58 16.08 -10.22 18.39
C CYS A 58 16.95 -10.79 17.27
N THR A 59 16.39 -11.67 16.45
CA THR A 59 17.01 -12.16 15.22
C THR A 59 16.46 -11.48 13.97
N HIS A 60 15.16 -11.18 13.94
CA HIS A 60 14.50 -10.53 12.80
C HIS A 60 13.44 -9.55 13.29
N VAL A 61 13.15 -8.53 12.48
CA VAL A 61 12.08 -7.57 12.74
C VAL A 61 11.13 -7.48 11.55
N VAL A 62 9.83 -7.45 11.84
CA VAL A 62 8.77 -7.14 10.88
C VAL A 62 8.05 -5.89 11.35
N VAL A 63 7.83 -4.93 10.47
CA VAL A 63 7.16 -3.67 10.78
C VAL A 63 5.98 -3.45 9.84
N GLY A 64 4.76 -3.45 10.37
CA GLY A 64 3.58 -2.96 9.68
C GLY A 64 3.51 -1.44 9.74
N SER A 65 3.46 -0.80 8.58
CA SER A 65 3.19 0.62 8.43
C SER A 65 1.77 0.79 7.88
N GLN A 66 1.02 1.73 8.43
CA GLN A 66 -0.32 2.05 7.94
C GLN A 66 -0.52 3.57 7.98
N VAL A 67 -0.81 4.14 6.81
CA VAL A 67 -1.12 5.56 6.65
C VAL A 67 -2.29 5.72 5.69
N ASP A 68 -3.17 6.68 5.98
CA ASP A 68 -4.23 7.08 5.05
C ASP A 68 -3.65 7.97 3.94
N GLU A 69 -2.87 8.98 4.34
CA GLU A 69 -2.07 9.85 3.50
C GLU A 69 -0.61 9.75 3.94
N ASN A 70 0.33 9.66 2.99
CA ASN A 70 1.75 9.67 3.34
C ASN A 70 2.26 11.11 3.54
N ASN A 71 2.10 11.63 4.76
CA ASN A 71 2.55 12.97 5.14
C ASN A 71 3.31 12.94 6.49
N PRO A 72 4.52 12.36 6.53
CA PRO A 72 5.31 12.33 7.74
C PRO A 72 5.80 13.74 8.11
N PRO A 73 6.01 14.05 9.40
CA PRO A 73 6.57 15.33 9.82
C PRO A 73 7.93 15.55 9.13
N ASN A 74 8.15 16.71 8.54
CA ASN A 74 9.35 17.02 7.76
C ASN A 74 9.68 18.52 7.81
N ASP A 75 10.95 18.87 7.54
CA ASP A 75 11.44 20.27 7.50
C ASP A 75 11.59 20.81 6.07
N GLY A 76 10.98 20.15 5.08
CA GLY A 76 11.16 20.44 3.66
C GLY A 76 12.45 19.87 3.05
N VAL A 77 13.34 19.27 3.85
CA VAL A 77 14.59 18.62 3.39
C VAL A 77 14.63 17.15 3.78
N LYS A 78 14.20 16.81 5.00
CA LYS A 78 14.19 15.45 5.54
C LYS A 78 12.96 15.20 6.41
N ILE A 79 12.64 13.91 6.59
CA ILE A 79 11.64 13.46 7.55
C ILE A 79 12.20 13.65 8.98
N LEU A 80 11.39 14.21 9.86
CA LEU A 80 11.68 14.41 11.29
C LEU A 80 11.32 13.14 12.09
N LYS A 81 12.12 12.07 11.91
CA LYS A 81 11.87 10.76 12.52
C LYS A 81 11.91 10.76 14.06
N ASP A 82 12.56 11.76 14.66
CA ASP A 82 12.69 11.91 16.12
C ASP A 82 11.56 12.74 16.74
N ASP A 83 10.54 13.14 15.97
CA ASP A 83 9.38 13.85 16.48
C ASP A 83 8.68 13.03 17.59
N GLN A 84 8.37 13.70 18.70
CA GLN A 84 7.85 13.08 19.92
C GLN A 84 6.33 13.25 20.08
N ASP A 85 5.62 13.81 19.09
CA ASP A 85 4.16 13.87 19.12
C ASP A 85 3.58 12.45 18.91
N PRO A 86 2.81 11.90 19.86
CA PRO A 86 2.14 10.61 19.69
C PRO A 86 1.26 10.51 18.44
N ASN A 87 0.72 11.63 17.93
CA ASN A 87 -0.06 11.66 16.69
C ASN A 87 0.79 11.29 15.45
N ASN A 88 2.10 11.52 15.53
CA ASN A 88 3.06 11.17 14.49
C ASN A 88 3.58 9.72 14.61
N SER A 89 3.12 8.95 15.61
CA SER A 89 3.55 7.56 15.84
C SER A 89 3.43 6.67 14.60
N LYS A 90 2.38 6.86 13.77
CA LYS A 90 2.19 6.11 12.52
C LYS A 90 3.32 6.28 11.49
N TYR A 91 4.10 7.36 11.60
CA TYR A 91 5.28 7.61 10.77
C TYR A 91 6.58 7.37 11.56
N CYS A 92 6.75 8.07 12.68
CA CYS A 92 8.02 8.16 13.39
C CYS A 92 8.40 6.82 14.03
N PHE A 93 7.43 6.13 14.64
CA PHE A 93 7.71 4.87 15.33
C PHE A 93 8.26 3.80 14.37
N PRO A 94 7.59 3.42 13.27
CA PRO A 94 8.12 2.42 12.35
C PRO A 94 9.44 2.85 11.71
N LEU A 95 9.63 4.15 11.41
CA LEU A 95 10.90 4.67 10.88
C LEU A 95 12.06 4.49 11.86
N LYS A 96 11.82 4.76 13.16
CA LYS A 96 12.83 4.57 14.21
C LYS A 96 13.17 3.09 14.44
N ILE A 97 12.19 2.20 14.34
CA ILE A 97 12.44 0.76 14.38
C ILE A 97 13.37 0.34 13.25
N VAL A 98 13.09 0.75 12.01
CA VAL A 98 13.91 0.41 10.83
C VAL A 98 15.32 1.02 10.95
N ASP A 99 15.44 2.28 11.34
CA ASP A 99 16.75 2.94 11.57
C ASP A 99 17.56 2.19 12.65
N LYS A 100 16.91 1.77 13.74
CA LYS A 100 17.58 1.00 14.78
C LYS A 100 18.06 -0.34 14.25
N CYS A 101 17.22 -1.09 13.55
CA CYS A 101 17.58 -2.39 12.96
C CYS A 101 18.82 -2.26 12.07
N ASN A 102 18.85 -1.26 11.19
CA ASN A 102 20.00 -0.98 10.33
C ASN A 102 21.27 -0.67 11.12
N SER A 103 21.18 0.16 12.16
CA SER A 103 22.34 0.54 12.99
C SER A 103 23.00 -0.63 13.72
N VAL A 104 22.24 -1.72 13.96
CA VAL A 104 22.71 -2.93 14.64
C VAL A 104 22.67 -4.17 13.76
N THR A 105 22.55 -3.98 12.43
CA THR A 105 22.58 -5.03 11.40
C THR A 105 21.56 -6.14 11.67
N LYS A 106 20.35 -5.77 12.08
CA LYS A 106 19.22 -6.70 12.25
C LYS A 106 18.38 -6.70 10.97
N PRO A 107 18.10 -7.87 10.38
CA PRO A 107 17.20 -7.98 9.24
C PRO A 107 15.82 -7.40 9.56
N VAL A 108 15.35 -6.47 8.73
CA VAL A 108 14.04 -5.81 8.89
C VAL A 108 13.23 -5.83 7.60
N SER A 109 11.99 -6.32 7.69
CA SER A 109 11.03 -6.28 6.60
C SER A 109 9.86 -5.36 6.96
N VAL A 110 9.51 -4.44 6.05
CA VAL A 110 8.37 -3.55 6.19
C VAL A 110 7.17 -4.12 5.40
N ILE A 111 5.99 -4.03 6.00
CA ILE A 111 4.70 -4.30 5.35
C ILE A 111 3.94 -2.97 5.30
N SER A 112 3.75 -2.43 4.11
CA SER A 112 2.76 -1.37 3.88
C SER A 112 1.37 -1.98 3.89
N LEU A 113 0.60 -1.72 4.95
CA LEU A 113 -0.61 -2.45 5.26
C LEU A 113 -1.79 -1.99 4.41
N ASP A 114 -1.96 -0.71 4.14
CA ASP A 114 -3.18 -0.18 3.52
C ASP A 114 -2.89 0.48 2.17
N SER A 115 -2.43 1.73 2.19
CA SER A 115 -1.99 2.46 1.01
C SER A 115 -0.49 2.26 0.76
N PRO A 116 -0.03 2.01 -0.48
CA PRO A 116 1.37 1.73 -0.77
C PRO A 116 2.29 2.95 -0.64
N PHE A 117 1.77 4.15 -0.33
CA PHE A 117 2.57 5.38 -0.41
C PHE A 117 3.61 5.53 0.70
N ASP A 118 3.40 4.90 1.85
CA ASP A 118 4.34 4.91 2.98
C ASP A 118 5.64 4.15 2.70
N VAL A 119 5.69 3.27 1.69
CA VAL A 119 6.94 2.60 1.27
C VAL A 119 8.05 3.59 0.89
N ALA A 120 7.69 4.81 0.50
CA ALA A 120 8.64 5.89 0.21
C ALA A 120 9.45 6.32 1.44
N ASN A 121 8.99 6.02 2.65
CA ASN A 121 9.64 6.42 3.89
C ASN A 121 10.76 5.43 4.30
N PHE A 122 10.76 4.21 3.75
CA PHE A 122 11.56 3.08 4.22
C PHE A 122 12.62 2.62 3.22
N ASP A 123 13.28 3.56 2.54
CA ASP A 123 14.34 3.26 1.56
C ASP A 123 15.52 2.44 2.13
N ASN A 124 15.68 2.45 3.45
CA ASN A 124 16.68 1.71 4.19
C ASN A 124 16.20 0.35 4.75
N ALA A 125 14.98 -0.12 4.47
CA ALA A 125 14.56 -1.46 4.89
C ALA A 125 15.18 -2.55 3.99
N ASP A 126 15.48 -3.74 4.54
CA ASP A 126 16.03 -4.86 3.74
C ASP A 126 15.00 -5.41 2.74
N SER A 127 13.71 -5.33 3.08
CA SER A 127 12.62 -5.66 2.18
C SER A 127 11.35 -4.90 2.51
N ILE A 128 10.53 -4.65 1.49
CA ILE A 128 9.23 -3.98 1.61
C ILE A 128 8.19 -4.79 0.84
N ILE A 129 7.01 -4.98 1.44
CA ILE A 129 5.84 -5.64 0.83
C ILE A 129 4.63 -4.71 0.96
N CYS A 130 3.87 -4.50 -0.12
CA CYS A 130 2.57 -3.86 -0.06
C CYS A 130 1.47 -4.92 0.08
N ALA A 131 0.75 -4.90 1.21
CA ALA A 131 -0.30 -5.87 1.52
C ALA A 131 -1.68 -5.42 1.01
N TYR A 132 -1.96 -4.12 0.93
CA TYR A 132 -3.25 -3.56 0.48
C TYR A 132 -4.47 -4.02 1.29
N GLY A 133 -4.29 -4.28 2.57
CA GLY A 133 -5.34 -4.51 3.54
C GLY A 133 -4.79 -4.57 4.98
N ALA A 134 -5.34 -3.73 5.84
CA ALA A 134 -4.91 -3.60 7.23
C ALA A 134 -5.84 -4.30 8.25
N GLN A 135 -6.82 -5.08 7.76
CA GLN A 135 -7.78 -5.76 8.61
C GLN A 135 -7.09 -6.82 9.49
N GLY A 136 -7.11 -6.58 10.81
CA GLY A 136 -6.65 -7.53 11.82
C GLY A 136 -7.68 -8.62 12.17
N LEU A 137 -7.47 -9.28 13.31
CA LEU A 137 -8.36 -10.28 13.87
C LEU A 137 -9.55 -9.60 14.57
N ASP A 138 -10.78 -9.97 14.23
CA ASP A 138 -11.99 -9.49 14.89
C ASP A 138 -12.38 -10.37 16.10
N SER A 139 -13.44 -9.96 16.80
CA SER A 139 -13.94 -10.64 18.01
C SER A 139 -14.50 -12.05 17.74
N ASP A 140 -14.92 -12.32 16.51
CA ASP A 140 -15.44 -13.63 16.10
C ASP A 140 -14.31 -14.57 15.63
N GLY A 141 -13.07 -14.08 15.66
CA GLY A 141 -11.88 -14.81 15.24
C GLY A 141 -11.65 -14.81 13.72
N ASN A 142 -12.35 -13.97 12.95
CA ASN A 142 -12.08 -13.79 11.53
C ASN A 142 -10.97 -12.76 11.33
N GLN A 143 -10.19 -12.91 10.25
CA GLN A 143 -9.15 -11.95 9.87
C GLN A 143 -9.17 -11.72 8.36
N GLY A 144 -8.70 -10.55 7.92
CA GLY A 144 -8.46 -10.29 6.51
C GLY A 144 -7.34 -11.16 5.95
N PRO A 145 -7.27 -11.36 4.62
CA PRO A 145 -6.26 -12.23 4.01
C PRO A 145 -4.88 -11.57 3.86
N ASN A 146 -4.80 -10.24 3.91
CA ASN A 146 -3.63 -9.47 3.50
C ASN A 146 -2.45 -9.58 4.48
N ILE A 147 -2.69 -9.39 5.79
CA ILE A 147 -1.65 -9.57 6.83
C ILE A 147 -1.12 -11.01 6.83
N PRO A 148 -1.99 -12.06 6.83
CA PRO A 148 -1.53 -13.43 6.72
C PRO A 148 -0.65 -13.70 5.49
N ALA A 149 -1.04 -13.20 4.31
CA ALA A 149 -0.29 -13.40 3.08
C ALA A 149 1.08 -12.70 3.11
N ALA A 150 1.16 -11.49 3.68
CA ALA A 150 2.42 -10.75 3.83
C ALA A 150 3.38 -11.48 4.78
N ILE A 151 2.89 -11.94 5.94
CA ILE A 151 3.70 -12.72 6.89
C ILE A 151 4.19 -14.02 6.25
N GLN A 152 3.31 -14.78 5.59
CA GLN A 152 3.69 -15.99 4.86
C GLN A 152 4.76 -15.72 3.79
N THR A 153 4.66 -14.60 3.07
CA THR A 153 5.65 -14.20 2.06
C THR A 153 7.02 -13.91 2.70
N ILE A 154 7.05 -13.16 3.81
CA ILE A 154 8.30 -12.84 4.53
C ILE A 154 9.03 -14.12 4.94
N PHE A 155 8.31 -15.16 5.33
CA PHE A 155 8.87 -16.45 5.75
C PHE A 155 8.88 -17.51 4.64
N GLY A 156 8.70 -17.12 3.37
CA GLY A 156 8.88 -18.00 2.22
C GLY A 156 7.81 -19.09 2.06
N LYS A 157 6.65 -18.93 2.68
CA LYS A 157 5.49 -19.84 2.52
C LYS A 157 4.66 -19.53 1.27
N SER A 158 4.89 -18.38 0.65
CA SER A 158 4.21 -17.96 -0.58
C SER A 158 5.11 -17.12 -1.49
N GLU A 159 4.75 -17.07 -2.77
CA GLU A 159 5.46 -16.29 -3.79
C GLU A 159 4.58 -15.11 -4.26
N PRO A 160 4.98 -13.85 -4.01
CA PRO A 160 4.19 -12.69 -4.37
C PRO A 160 4.25 -12.45 -5.88
N LYS A 161 3.09 -12.25 -6.51
CA LYS A 161 2.96 -11.91 -7.94
C LYS A 161 2.50 -10.47 -8.19
N GLY A 162 2.25 -9.73 -7.11
CA GLY A 162 1.76 -8.37 -7.15
C GLY A 162 2.74 -7.45 -7.87
N LYS A 163 2.18 -6.46 -8.57
CA LYS A 163 2.90 -5.34 -9.17
C LYS A 163 2.27 -4.06 -8.67
N LEU A 164 3.08 -3.02 -8.44
CA LEU A 164 2.55 -1.72 -8.02
C LEU A 164 1.51 -1.22 -9.04
N PRO A 165 0.26 -0.95 -8.61
CA PRO A 165 -0.79 -0.45 -9.49
C PRO A 165 -0.72 1.07 -9.67
N THR A 166 0.03 1.77 -8.80
CA THR A 166 0.18 3.23 -8.78
C THR A 166 1.64 3.62 -8.61
N ASP A 167 1.97 4.82 -9.09
CA ASP A 167 3.24 5.46 -8.78
C ASP A 167 3.23 5.89 -7.31
N VAL A 168 4.38 5.79 -6.66
CA VAL A 168 4.63 6.28 -5.31
C VAL A 168 5.63 7.42 -5.41
N VAL A 169 5.29 8.55 -4.80
CA VAL A 169 6.12 9.77 -4.80
C VAL A 169 6.87 9.94 -3.49
N ASP A 170 7.98 10.67 -3.56
CA ASP A 170 8.77 11.10 -2.42
C ASP A 170 7.88 11.90 -1.43
N PRO A 171 7.96 11.63 -0.11
CA PRO A 171 7.08 12.24 0.87
C PRO A 171 7.31 13.75 1.03
N ILE A 172 8.48 14.27 0.63
CA ILE A 172 8.85 15.68 0.73
C ILE A 172 8.69 16.33 -0.65
N ASN A 173 9.33 15.76 -1.67
CA ASN A 173 9.15 16.22 -3.04
C ASN A 173 8.04 15.45 -3.76
N LYS A 174 6.79 15.87 -3.58
CA LYS A 174 5.60 15.20 -4.15
C LYS A 174 5.57 15.08 -5.68
N THR A 175 6.49 15.71 -6.41
CA THR A 175 6.62 15.58 -7.87
C THR A 175 7.57 14.46 -8.30
N LYS A 176 8.41 13.97 -7.39
CA LYS A 176 9.43 12.95 -7.66
C LYS A 176 8.84 11.56 -7.40
N VAL A 177 8.70 10.76 -8.45
CA VAL A 177 8.35 9.34 -8.32
C VAL A 177 9.56 8.55 -7.80
N VAL A 178 9.36 7.77 -6.74
CA VAL A 178 10.39 6.89 -6.13
C VAL A 178 10.14 5.41 -6.43
N TYR A 179 8.88 5.02 -6.63
CA TYR A 179 8.52 3.72 -7.18
C TYR A 179 7.46 3.90 -8.26
N SER A 180 7.65 3.27 -9.41
CA SER A 180 6.71 3.39 -10.53
C SER A 180 5.72 2.24 -10.58
N LYS A 181 4.48 2.53 -11.00
CA LYS A 181 3.53 1.49 -11.39
C LYS A 181 4.11 0.66 -12.51
N VAL A 182 3.86 -0.64 -12.46
CA VAL A 182 4.23 -1.53 -13.57
C VAL A 182 3.03 -1.61 -14.51
N LEU A 183 3.13 -0.94 -15.65
CA LEU A 183 2.13 -1.09 -16.71
C LEU A 183 2.15 -2.54 -17.24
N PRO A 184 0.99 -3.09 -17.64
CA PRO A 184 0.97 -4.33 -18.39
C PRO A 184 1.87 -4.16 -19.62
N THR A 185 2.90 -4.99 -19.73
CA THR A 185 3.65 -5.08 -20.98
C THR A 185 2.64 -5.55 -22.03
N LEU A 186 2.29 -4.70 -22.99
CA LEU A 186 1.64 -5.17 -24.21
C LEU A 186 2.50 -6.30 -24.76
N PRO A 187 1.92 -7.45 -25.17
CA PRO A 187 2.70 -8.48 -25.84
C PRO A 187 3.48 -7.80 -26.97
N SER A 188 4.80 -8.00 -27.00
CA SER A 188 5.59 -7.55 -28.15
C SER A 188 4.90 -8.05 -29.41
N PRO A 189 4.68 -7.20 -30.43
CA PRO A 189 4.07 -7.68 -31.67
C PRO A 189 4.91 -8.87 -32.14
N SER A 190 4.28 -10.04 -32.20
CA SER A 190 4.90 -11.21 -32.80
C SER A 190 5.35 -10.78 -34.20
N THR A 191 6.59 -11.09 -34.53
CA THR A 191 7.14 -10.88 -35.88
C THR A 191 6.09 -11.30 -36.91
N PRO A 192 5.73 -10.46 -37.90
CA PRO A 192 4.68 -10.79 -38.84
C PRO A 192 5.08 -12.08 -39.58
N VAL A 193 4.35 -13.15 -39.30
CA VAL A 193 4.40 -14.36 -40.11
C VAL A 193 3.71 -14.00 -41.42
N TYR A 194 4.48 -13.88 -42.50
CA TYR A 194 3.91 -13.70 -43.83
C TYR A 194 2.92 -14.84 -44.11
N PRO A 195 1.68 -14.55 -44.56
CA PRO A 195 0.74 -15.60 -44.93
C PRO A 195 1.26 -16.34 -46.17
N PRO A 196 0.99 -17.65 -46.30
CA PRO A 196 1.36 -18.42 -47.48
C PRO A 196 0.67 -17.88 -48.73
N ASN A 197 1.38 -17.95 -49.85
CA ASN A 197 1.04 -17.37 -51.14
C ASN A 197 -0.23 -18.03 -51.74
N TYR A 198 -1.36 -17.33 -51.75
CA TYR A 198 -2.61 -17.79 -52.39
C TYR A 198 -2.58 -17.52 -53.90
N GLN A 199 -1.97 -18.42 -54.67
CA GLN A 199 -1.95 -18.29 -56.13
C GLN A 199 -3.16 -18.87 -56.87
N ASN A 200 -4.18 -19.42 -56.21
CA ASN A 200 -5.38 -19.90 -56.92
C ASN A 200 -6.66 -19.72 -56.08
N LEU A 201 -7.42 -18.65 -56.36
CA LEU A 201 -8.83 -18.53 -55.97
C LEU A 201 -9.71 -18.56 -57.23
N PRO A 202 -10.80 -19.34 -57.27
CA PRO A 202 -11.77 -19.31 -58.38
C PRO A 202 -12.43 -17.92 -58.48
N LYS A 203 -12.57 -17.40 -59.70
CA LYS A 203 -13.33 -16.16 -59.95
C LYS A 203 -14.81 -16.42 -59.74
N TYR A 204 -15.41 -15.79 -58.72
CA TYR A 204 -16.85 -15.72 -58.60
C TYR A 204 -17.42 -14.77 -59.66
N GLN A 205 -18.11 -15.36 -60.64
CA GLN A 205 -18.92 -14.66 -61.63
C GLN A 205 -20.32 -14.46 -61.02
N ASN A 206 -20.76 -13.20 -60.96
CA ASN A 206 -22.08 -12.69 -60.55
C ASN A 206 -22.31 -12.52 -59.03
N LEU A 207 -22.19 -11.27 -58.55
CA LEU A 207 -22.86 -10.82 -57.32
C LEU A 207 -24.30 -10.40 -57.66
N PRO A 208 -25.32 -10.82 -56.88
CA PRO A 208 -26.66 -10.27 -57.01
C PRO A 208 -26.72 -8.82 -56.51
N ASN A 209 -27.43 -7.97 -57.26
CA ASN A 209 -27.65 -6.56 -56.95
C ASN A 209 -28.68 -6.44 -55.81
N TYR A 210 -28.25 -5.96 -54.64
CA TYR A 210 -29.19 -5.58 -53.56
C TYR A 210 -29.68 -4.15 -53.80
N GLN A 211 -30.73 -4.00 -54.61
CA GLN A 211 -31.58 -2.81 -54.57
C GLN A 211 -32.54 -2.93 -53.39
N ASN A 212 -32.53 -1.92 -52.51
CA ASN A 212 -33.38 -1.68 -51.35
C ASN A 212 -32.80 -2.10 -49.98
N LEU A 213 -31.97 -1.22 -49.40
CA LEU A 213 -31.82 -1.14 -47.94
C LEU A 213 -32.91 -0.21 -47.37
N PRO A 214 -33.58 -0.55 -46.25
CA PRO A 214 -34.53 0.32 -45.59
C PRO A 214 -33.83 1.56 -45.01
N LYS A 215 -34.39 2.74 -45.26
CA LYS A 215 -33.94 4.03 -44.70
C LYS A 215 -34.33 4.12 -43.23
N TYR A 216 -33.35 4.24 -42.34
CA TYR A 216 -33.60 4.70 -40.97
C TYR A 216 -33.65 6.23 -40.95
N GLN A 217 -34.84 6.79 -40.78
CA GLN A 217 -35.05 8.18 -40.35
C GLN A 217 -35.13 8.21 -38.82
N ASN A 218 -34.17 8.90 -38.19
CA ASN A 218 -34.33 9.82 -37.04
C ASN A 218 -32.99 9.98 -36.31
N HIS A 219 -32.38 11.17 -36.38
CA HIS A 219 -31.24 11.60 -35.58
C HIS A 219 -31.71 12.64 -34.56
N PRO A 220 -31.42 12.47 -33.26
CA PRO A 220 -31.20 13.59 -32.35
C PRO A 220 -29.71 13.95 -32.32
N ASN A 221 -29.42 15.22 -32.58
CA ASN A 221 -28.10 15.85 -32.53
C ASN A 221 -27.80 16.26 -31.08
N TYR A 222 -26.67 15.85 -30.51
CA TYR A 222 -26.09 16.51 -29.33
C TYR A 222 -24.57 16.64 -29.50
N GLN A 223 -24.16 17.81 -30.02
CA GLN A 223 -22.87 18.41 -29.68
C GLN A 223 -22.88 18.75 -28.19
N TYR A 224 -21.78 18.46 -27.47
CA TYR A 224 -21.05 19.39 -26.59
C TYR A 224 -20.00 18.58 -25.79
N ARG A 225 -18.73 18.96 -25.93
CA ARG A 225 -17.65 18.56 -25.00
C ARG A 225 -17.74 19.43 -23.74
N PRO A 226 -17.66 18.89 -22.52
CA PRO A 226 -17.33 19.69 -21.36
C PRO A 226 -15.82 19.94 -21.30
N ILE A 227 -15.48 21.22 -21.23
CA ILE A 227 -14.18 21.78 -20.83
C ILE A 227 -14.24 21.85 -19.30
N TYR A 228 -13.33 21.20 -18.58
CA TYR A 228 -13.21 21.44 -17.14
C TYR A 228 -12.32 22.65 -16.91
N LEU A 229 -12.98 23.80 -16.70
CA LEU A 229 -12.40 25.03 -16.21
C LEU A 229 -11.89 24.85 -14.79
N ASN A 230 -10.63 25.25 -14.60
CA ASN A 230 -9.97 25.49 -13.33
C ASN A 230 -10.46 26.83 -12.78
N SER A 231 -11.06 26.88 -11.58
CA SER A 231 -11.05 28.09 -10.73
C SER A 231 -11.84 27.95 -9.41
N ASN A 232 -11.18 28.42 -8.35
CA ASN A 232 -11.66 28.99 -7.09
C ASN A 232 -11.55 28.06 -5.86
N VAL A 233 -10.52 28.21 -5.01
CA VAL A 233 -10.25 29.36 -4.10
C VAL A 233 -11.40 29.51 -3.10
N TYR A 234 -11.16 29.08 -1.86
CA TYR A 234 -11.95 29.49 -0.69
C TYR A 234 -11.24 30.68 -0.03
N PRO A 235 -11.98 31.76 0.28
CA PRO A 235 -11.92 32.28 1.64
C PRO A 235 -13.26 32.81 2.19
N ILE A 236 -13.49 32.46 3.46
CA ILE A 236 -14.00 33.25 4.60
C ILE A 236 -15.07 34.34 4.34
N ASP A 237 -16.27 34.18 4.95
CA ASP A 237 -16.92 35.15 5.87
C ASP A 237 -18.18 34.46 6.49
N ASP A 238 -18.35 34.26 7.80
CA ASP A 238 -18.53 35.20 8.93
C ASP A 238 -20.02 35.62 9.14
N LYS A 239 -20.52 35.30 10.36
CA LYS A 239 -21.73 35.83 11.07
C LYS A 239 -23.12 35.38 10.59
N HIS A 240 -24.17 35.17 11.39
CA HIS A 240 -24.51 35.04 12.83
C HIS A 240 -25.87 34.27 12.84
N ASP A 241 -26.27 33.47 13.83
CA ASP A 241 -27.04 33.95 15.00
C ASP A 241 -27.09 32.89 16.11
N TYR A 242 -26.90 33.40 17.33
CA TYR A 242 -27.09 32.76 18.62
C TYR A 242 -28.58 32.64 18.94
N GLU A 243 -28.98 31.58 19.68
CA GLU A 243 -29.86 31.74 20.85
C GLU A 243 -29.47 30.74 21.97
N PRO A 244 -29.70 31.10 23.24
CA PRO A 244 -28.94 30.59 24.38
C PRO A 244 -29.70 29.52 25.19
N ILE A 245 -28.97 28.63 25.84
CA ILE A 245 -29.41 28.04 27.10
C ILE A 245 -28.24 28.13 28.06
N GLY A 246 -28.34 29.09 28.98
CA GLY A 246 -27.42 29.28 30.08
C GLY A 246 -27.54 28.18 31.12
N ASP A 247 -26.37 27.75 31.58
CA ASP A 247 -25.94 27.68 32.98
C ASP A 247 -26.98 27.27 34.04
N GLU A 248 -26.66 26.22 34.80
CA GLU A 248 -26.09 26.48 36.12
C GLU A 248 -25.32 25.27 36.68
N TYR A 249 -24.14 25.61 37.18
CA TYR A 249 -23.23 24.78 37.95
C TYR A 249 -23.83 24.46 39.34
N HIS A 250 -23.63 23.23 39.80
CA HIS A 250 -23.06 22.93 41.12
C HIS A 250 -22.44 21.53 41.14
#